data_AF-A0A8S3S3N9-F1
#
_entry.id   AF-A0A8S3S3N9-F1
#
_cell.length_a   1.000
_cell.length_b   1.000
_cell.length_c   1.000
_cell.angle_alpha   90.00
_cell.angle_beta   90.00
_cell.angle_gamma   90.00
#
_symmetry.space_group_name_H-M   'P 1'
#
loop_
_entity.id
_entity.type
_entity.pdbx_description
1 polymer ?
#
loop_
_entity_poly.entity_id
_entity_poly.type
_entity_poly.pdbx_seq_one_letter_code
_entity_poly.pdbx_strand_id
1 'polypeptide(L)'
;MSLIKDTLSSKSPKGLKLERHVWDILNVLFHLGILIAKMSENGTNELLSEEEETAVKESWTVIWNDKKTNGIKIFVKLFTLYPDAISRFKDFNGLTLEEVKVHKKLRAHALSVIYALKSFIDNLDDVETLVELIKKNASNHVERNVTEKQIMWLKPVFIDILEEIMGDEMTDVHRTAWNKLFNAIKSFVETRTR
;
A
#
# COMPACT_ATOMS: atom_id res chain seq x y z
N MET A 1 -57.99 20.39 26.34
CA MET A 1 -57.20 20.60 25.09
C MET A 1 -55.75 20.29 25.44
N SER A 2 -55.25 19.06 25.30
CA SER A 2 -55.14 18.25 24.07
C SER A 2 -54.01 18.74 23.17
N LEU A 3 -53.11 17.80 22.81
CA LEU A 3 -52.28 17.72 21.59
C LEU A 3 -51.05 18.65 21.57
N ILE A 4 -49.79 18.21 21.53
CA ILE A 4 -49.17 16.97 21.04
C ILE A 4 -47.89 16.68 21.86
N LYS A 5 -47.93 15.61 22.65
CA LYS A 5 -46.84 14.64 22.80
C LYS A 5 -47.15 13.52 21.79
N ASP A 6 -46.12 12.86 21.27
CA ASP A 6 -46.11 11.82 20.21
C ASP A 6 -46.17 12.42 18.80
N THR A 7 -45.11 12.42 17.99
CA THR A 7 -44.54 11.22 17.33
C THR A 7 -43.25 11.73 16.66
N LEU A 8 -42.05 11.30 17.06
CA LEU A 8 -41.31 10.23 16.42
C LEU A 8 -40.36 9.59 17.43
N SER A 9 -40.88 8.58 18.13
CA SER A 9 -40.05 7.47 18.58
C SER A 9 -39.68 6.66 17.33
N SER A 10 -38.42 6.73 16.88
CA SER A 10 -37.80 5.59 16.20
C SER A 10 -36.64 5.10 17.06
N LYS A 11 -36.75 3.86 17.50
CA LYS A 11 -35.75 3.14 18.27
C LYS A 11 -34.41 3.23 17.54
N SER A 12 -33.33 3.55 18.27
CA SER A 12 -31.97 3.23 17.82
C SER A 12 -31.94 1.77 17.34
N PRO A 13 -31.51 1.48 16.11
CA PRO A 13 -31.30 0.11 15.67
C PRO A 13 -30.25 -0.51 16.59
N LYS A 14 -30.68 -1.44 17.45
CA LYS A 14 -29.76 -2.36 18.11
C LYS A 14 -29.07 -3.18 17.02
N GLY A 15 -27.86 -2.77 16.65
CA GLY A 15 -27.02 -3.52 15.74
C GLY A 15 -26.40 -2.68 14.64
N LEU A 16 -25.44 -1.82 14.96
CA LEU A 16 -24.35 -1.50 14.05
C LEU A 16 -23.06 -1.35 14.86
N LYS A 17 -22.29 -2.45 14.94
CA LYS A 17 -20.85 -2.41 15.27
C LYS A 17 -20.02 -1.75 14.15
N LEU A 18 -20.66 -1.28 13.08
CA LEU A 18 -20.02 -0.79 11.86
C LEU A 18 -19.52 0.65 11.98
N GLU A 19 -20.08 1.47 12.88
CA GLU A 19 -19.75 2.90 12.90
C GLU A 19 -18.37 3.22 13.48
N ARG A 20 -17.83 2.39 14.38
CA ARG A 20 -16.48 2.64 14.93
C ARG A 20 -15.39 2.48 13.86
N HIS A 21 -15.54 1.47 12.99
CA HIS A 21 -14.61 1.24 11.89
C HIS A 21 -14.75 2.26 10.76
N VAL A 22 -15.96 2.77 10.46
CA VAL A 22 -16.11 3.83 9.45
C VAL A 22 -15.39 5.12 9.90
N TRP A 23 -15.35 5.41 11.20
CA TRP A 23 -14.56 6.51 11.76
C TRP A 23 -13.04 6.24 11.77
N ASP A 24 -12.60 5.00 11.99
CA ASP A 24 -11.18 4.62 11.89
C ASP A 24 -10.63 4.75 10.45
N ILE A 25 -11.47 4.51 9.45
CA ILE A 25 -11.14 4.57 8.02
C ILE A 25 -11.00 6.02 7.54
N LEU A 26 -11.84 6.92 8.03
CA LEU A 26 -11.70 8.37 7.81
C LEU A 26 -10.47 8.93 8.56
N ASN A 27 -10.09 8.34 9.70
CA ASN A 27 -8.89 8.71 10.46
C ASN A 27 -7.57 8.31 9.79
N VAL A 28 -7.53 7.22 9.00
CA VAL A 28 -6.32 6.85 8.23
C VAL A 28 -6.00 7.92 7.18
N LEU A 29 -7.03 8.45 6.51
CA LEU A 29 -6.94 9.37 5.37
C LEU A 29 -6.86 10.86 5.76
N PHE A 30 -7.47 11.27 6.88
CA PHE A 30 -7.41 12.65 7.42
C PHE A 30 -5.98 13.07 7.84
N HIS A 31 -5.15 12.12 8.29
CA HIS A 31 -3.87 12.43 8.93
C HIS A 31 -2.62 12.18 8.04
N LEU A 32 -2.77 11.61 6.84
CA LEU A 32 -1.68 11.50 5.84
C LEU A 32 -1.43 12.86 5.15
N GLY A 33 -2.50 13.64 4.92
CA GLY A 33 -2.41 15.03 4.45
C GLY A 33 -1.88 16.01 5.51
N ILE A 34 -2.24 15.83 6.79
CA ILE A 34 -1.77 16.70 7.89
C ILE A 34 -0.30 16.43 8.25
N LEU A 35 0.19 15.18 8.15
CA LEU A 35 1.60 14.88 8.41
C LEU A 35 2.52 15.48 7.35
N ILE A 36 2.08 15.54 6.10
CA ILE A 36 2.84 16.16 5.00
C ILE A 36 2.77 17.69 5.06
N ALA A 37 1.64 18.26 5.46
CA ALA A 37 1.56 19.68 5.83
C ALA A 37 2.50 20.02 7.02
N LYS A 38 2.59 19.16 8.04
CA LYS A 38 3.49 19.34 9.19
C LYS A 38 4.98 19.06 8.91
N MET A 39 5.30 18.18 7.96
CA MET A 39 6.67 17.94 7.51
C MET A 39 7.17 19.08 6.62
N SER A 40 6.27 19.71 5.85
CA SER A 40 6.52 20.97 5.13
C SER A 40 6.74 22.15 6.10
N GLU A 41 6.02 22.23 7.23
CA GLU A 41 6.17 23.30 8.23
C GLU A 41 7.42 23.20 9.13
N ASN A 42 8.07 22.02 9.24
CA ASN A 42 9.18 21.78 10.18
C ASN A 42 10.59 21.74 9.55
N GLY A 43 10.73 21.99 8.25
CA GLY A 43 12.04 22.24 7.62
C GLY A 43 13.00 21.04 7.53
N THR A 44 12.49 19.80 7.47
CA THR A 44 13.29 18.64 7.04
C THR A 44 12.96 18.34 5.59
N ASN A 45 13.69 18.99 4.68
CA ASN A 45 13.68 18.69 3.26
C ASN A 45 13.90 17.19 3.03
N GLU A 46 13.02 16.61 2.22
CA GLU A 46 13.19 15.40 1.40
C GLU A 46 13.17 14.01 2.09
N LEU A 47 12.09 13.27 1.85
CA LEU A 47 11.92 11.84 2.20
C LEU A 47 13.07 10.96 1.65
N LEU A 48 13.58 11.32 0.48
CA LEU A 48 14.70 10.72 -0.24
C LEU A 48 15.57 11.86 -0.77
N SER A 49 16.90 11.78 -0.69
CA SER A 49 17.74 12.74 -1.42
C SER A 49 17.54 12.61 -2.95
N GLU A 50 17.96 13.61 -3.73
CA GLU A 50 17.96 13.52 -5.21
C GLU A 50 18.63 12.24 -5.74
N GLU A 51 19.74 11.83 -5.12
CA GLU A 51 20.46 10.59 -5.47
C GLU A 51 19.61 9.34 -5.17
N GLU A 52 18.93 9.31 -4.02
CA GLU A 52 18.07 8.20 -3.61
C GLU A 52 16.80 8.12 -4.46
N GLU A 53 16.22 9.27 -4.82
CA GLU A 53 15.08 9.34 -5.73
C GLU A 53 15.45 8.82 -7.12
N THR A 54 16.61 9.25 -7.63
CA THR A 54 17.16 8.75 -8.90
C THR A 54 17.35 7.24 -8.84
N ALA A 55 17.96 6.72 -7.77
CA ALA A 55 18.14 5.28 -7.58
C ALA A 55 16.80 4.52 -7.56
N VAL A 56 15.75 5.04 -6.90
CA VAL A 56 14.42 4.44 -6.93
C VAL A 56 13.83 4.44 -8.34
N LYS A 57 13.92 5.56 -9.06
CA LYS A 57 13.42 5.69 -10.44
C LYS A 57 14.15 4.74 -11.39
N GLU A 58 15.48 4.68 -11.32
CA GLU A 58 16.33 3.79 -12.12
C GLU A 58 16.03 2.33 -11.87
N SER A 59 16.12 1.88 -10.61
CA SER A 59 15.81 0.50 -10.25
C SER A 59 14.36 0.12 -10.53
N TRP A 60 13.40 1.05 -10.47
CA TRP A 60 12.03 0.76 -10.89
C TRP A 60 11.90 0.46 -12.38
N THR A 61 12.75 1.04 -13.24
CA THR A 61 12.70 0.80 -14.69
C THR A 61 12.89 -0.67 -15.04
N VAL A 62 13.71 -1.41 -14.28
CA VAL A 62 13.95 -2.84 -14.53
C VAL A 62 12.68 -3.67 -14.28
N ILE A 63 11.91 -3.32 -13.25
CA ILE A 63 10.60 -3.92 -12.99
C ILE A 63 9.63 -3.55 -14.11
N TRP A 64 9.61 -2.26 -14.50
CA TRP A 64 8.68 -1.72 -15.48
C TRP A 64 8.86 -2.30 -16.89
N ASN A 65 10.09 -2.55 -17.32
CA ASN A 65 10.45 -3.04 -18.65
C ASN A 65 9.74 -4.38 -18.96
N ASP A 66 9.69 -5.30 -18.00
CA ASP A 66 8.86 -6.50 -18.07
C ASP A 66 7.81 -6.54 -16.96
N LYS A 67 7.03 -5.46 -16.82
CA LYS A 67 5.99 -5.31 -15.78
C LYS A 67 5.02 -6.47 -15.65
N LYS A 68 4.70 -7.18 -16.74
CA LYS A 68 3.75 -8.31 -16.69
C LYS A 68 4.39 -9.49 -15.98
N THR A 69 5.60 -9.88 -16.40
CA THR A 69 6.33 -10.98 -15.79
C THR A 69 6.78 -10.63 -14.38
N ASN A 70 7.39 -9.45 -14.19
CA ASN A 70 7.92 -9.00 -12.91
C ASN A 70 6.81 -8.78 -11.87
N GLY A 71 5.65 -8.25 -12.28
CA GLY A 71 4.49 -8.15 -11.41
C GLY A 71 4.04 -9.51 -10.90
N ILE A 72 3.95 -10.52 -11.76
CA ILE A 72 3.61 -11.89 -11.34
C ILE A 72 4.71 -12.46 -10.43
N LYS A 73 5.99 -12.24 -10.77
CA LYS A 73 7.15 -12.69 -9.99
C LYS A 73 7.12 -12.15 -8.56
N ILE A 74 6.77 -10.87 -8.38
CA ILE A 74 6.57 -10.24 -7.07
C ILE A 74 5.51 -10.98 -6.25
N PHE A 75 4.33 -11.24 -6.82
CA PHE A 75 3.28 -11.95 -6.08
C PHE A 75 3.61 -13.42 -5.81
N VAL A 76 4.26 -14.11 -6.74
CA VAL A 76 4.72 -15.49 -6.52
C VAL A 76 5.73 -15.53 -5.38
N LYS A 77 6.69 -14.61 -5.32
CA LYS A 77 7.63 -14.51 -4.21
C LYS A 77 6.93 -14.14 -2.90
N LEU A 78 5.97 -13.20 -2.92
CA LEU A 78 5.13 -12.88 -1.76
C LEU A 78 4.43 -14.13 -1.21
N PHE A 79 3.80 -14.93 -2.06
CA PHE A 79 3.09 -16.14 -1.64
C PHE A 79 4.03 -17.28 -1.24
N THR A 80 5.26 -17.30 -1.75
CA THR A 80 6.29 -18.24 -1.32
C THR A 80 6.78 -17.92 0.09
N LEU A 81 7.05 -16.63 0.38
CA LEU A 81 7.52 -16.18 1.68
C LEU A 81 6.40 -16.12 2.73
N TYR A 82 5.17 -15.83 2.30
CA TYR A 82 4.00 -15.66 3.15
C TYR A 82 2.79 -16.42 2.55
N PRO A 83 2.71 -17.75 2.70
CA PRO A 83 1.62 -18.55 2.12
C PRO A 83 0.22 -18.09 2.55
N ASP A 84 0.09 -17.60 3.78
CA ASP A 84 -1.15 -17.02 4.32
C ASP A 84 -1.70 -15.88 3.46
N ALA A 85 -0.86 -15.18 2.70
CA ALA A 85 -1.28 -14.11 1.81
C ALA A 85 -2.21 -14.60 0.69
N ILE A 86 -2.10 -15.86 0.23
CA ILE A 86 -2.99 -16.43 -0.79
C ILE A 86 -4.45 -16.39 -0.31
N SER A 87 -4.70 -16.77 0.94
CA SER A 87 -6.04 -16.83 1.54
C SER A 87 -6.75 -15.47 1.65
N ARG A 88 -6.01 -14.37 1.46
CA ARG A 88 -6.54 -13.01 1.44
C ARG A 88 -7.22 -12.67 0.13
N PHE A 89 -6.91 -13.40 -0.93
CA PHE A 89 -7.54 -13.27 -2.24
C PHE A 89 -8.66 -14.30 -2.35
N LYS A 90 -9.91 -13.83 -2.27
CA LYS A 90 -11.11 -14.69 -2.39
C LYS A 90 -11.06 -15.59 -3.62
N ASP A 91 -10.48 -15.09 -4.71
CA ASP A 91 -10.35 -15.79 -5.98
C ASP A 91 -9.32 -16.94 -5.97
N PHE A 92 -8.48 -17.03 -4.96
CA PHE A 92 -7.42 -18.03 -4.82
C PHE A 92 -7.66 -19.01 -3.68
N ASN A 93 -8.81 -18.93 -3.01
CA ASN A 93 -9.14 -19.82 -1.91
C ASN A 93 -9.15 -21.29 -2.37
N GLY A 94 -8.38 -22.13 -1.68
CA GLY A 94 -8.25 -23.55 -1.99
C GLY A 94 -7.34 -23.88 -3.18
N LEU A 95 -6.75 -22.86 -3.84
CA LEU A 95 -5.77 -23.07 -4.89
C LEU A 95 -4.36 -23.20 -4.30
N THR A 96 -3.54 -24.05 -4.93
CA THR A 96 -2.10 -24.13 -4.71
C THR A 96 -1.37 -22.95 -5.35
N LEU A 97 -0.13 -22.70 -4.91
CA LEU A 97 0.71 -21.65 -5.51
C LEU A 97 0.90 -21.84 -7.02
N GLU A 98 1.06 -23.08 -7.49
CA GLU A 98 1.22 -23.38 -8.92
C GLU A 98 -0.02 -23.02 -9.73
N GLU A 99 -1.22 -23.27 -9.19
CA GLU A 99 -2.49 -22.88 -9.82
C GLU A 99 -2.65 -21.35 -9.83
N VAL A 100 -2.32 -20.69 -8.71
CA VAL A 100 -2.41 -19.22 -8.56
C VAL A 100 -1.47 -18.51 -9.52
N LYS A 101 -0.23 -18.98 -9.67
CA LYS A 101 0.80 -18.41 -10.55
C LYS A 101 0.35 -18.28 -12.00
N VAL A 102 -0.43 -19.22 -12.49
CA VAL A 102 -0.95 -19.21 -13.86
C VAL A 102 -2.38 -18.65 -13.96
N HIS A 103 -2.96 -18.16 -12.87
CA HIS A 103 -4.33 -17.67 -12.82
C HIS A 103 -4.48 -16.29 -13.49
N LYS A 104 -5.48 -16.11 -14.37
CA LYS A 104 -5.69 -14.85 -15.10
C LYS A 104 -5.96 -13.66 -14.17
N LYS A 105 -6.66 -13.87 -13.05
CA LYS A 105 -6.90 -12.81 -12.06
C LYS A 105 -5.63 -12.37 -11.34
N LEU A 106 -4.67 -13.27 -11.12
CA LEU A 106 -3.37 -12.86 -10.58
C LEU A 106 -2.66 -11.94 -11.56
N ARG A 107 -2.63 -12.29 -12.86
CA ARG A 107 -2.01 -11.46 -13.89
C ARG A 107 -2.61 -10.04 -13.93
N ALA A 108 -3.94 -9.96 -13.89
CA ALA A 108 -4.64 -8.67 -13.88
C ALA A 108 -4.32 -7.86 -12.61
N HIS A 109 -4.40 -8.49 -11.44
CA HIS A 109 -4.12 -7.83 -10.17
C HIS A 109 -2.66 -7.35 -10.08
N ALA A 110 -1.71 -8.22 -10.43
CA ALA A 110 -0.29 -7.90 -10.46
C ALA A 110 -0.01 -6.69 -11.33
N LEU A 111 -0.60 -6.64 -12.54
CA LEU A 111 -0.44 -5.51 -13.42
C LEU A 111 -1.03 -4.22 -12.81
N SER A 112 -2.22 -4.28 -12.21
CA SER A 112 -2.82 -3.13 -11.52
C SER A 112 -1.93 -2.58 -10.40
N VAL A 113 -1.28 -3.46 -9.62
CA VAL A 113 -0.33 -3.04 -8.57
C VAL A 113 0.89 -2.36 -9.18
N ILE A 114 1.48 -2.92 -10.24
CA ILE A 114 2.64 -2.28 -10.91
C ILE A 114 2.28 -0.89 -11.47
N TYR A 115 1.10 -0.71 -12.04
CA TYR A 115 0.65 0.62 -12.49
C TYR A 115 0.43 1.60 -11.33
N ALA A 116 -0.12 1.15 -10.21
CA ALA A 116 -0.28 2.00 -9.04
C ALA A 116 1.08 2.46 -8.50
N LEU A 117 2.04 1.54 -8.36
CA LEU A 117 3.39 1.87 -7.89
C LEU A 117 4.13 2.78 -8.86
N LYS A 118 3.97 2.59 -10.18
CA LYS A 118 4.50 3.53 -11.20
C LYS A 118 3.97 4.95 -10.94
N SER A 119 2.67 5.09 -10.67
CA SER A 119 2.11 6.42 -10.37
C SER A 119 2.70 7.05 -9.11
N PHE A 120 3.10 6.26 -8.12
CA PHE A 120 3.77 6.80 -6.92
C PHE A 120 5.19 7.24 -7.23
N ILE A 121 5.94 6.40 -7.95
CA ILE A 121 7.35 6.64 -8.30
C ILE A 121 7.50 7.83 -9.23
N ASP A 122 6.53 8.04 -10.11
CA ASP A 122 6.48 9.20 -11.03
C ASP A 122 6.20 10.53 -10.34
N ASN A 123 5.78 10.52 -9.07
CA ASN A 123 5.41 11.71 -8.32
C ASN A 123 6.18 11.80 -6.99
N LEU A 124 7.39 11.20 -6.89
CA LEU A 124 8.21 11.31 -5.67
C LEU A 124 8.61 12.75 -5.35
N ASP A 125 8.73 13.58 -6.39
CA ASP A 125 9.02 15.01 -6.36
C ASP A 125 7.80 15.90 -6.15
N ASP A 126 6.59 15.41 -6.42
CA ASP A 126 5.30 16.09 -6.15
C ASP A 126 4.59 15.41 -4.98
N VAL A 127 5.00 15.80 -3.78
CA VAL A 127 4.50 15.21 -2.52
C VAL A 127 2.99 15.38 -2.38
N GLU A 128 2.41 16.50 -2.83
CA GLU A 128 0.95 16.73 -2.72
C GLU A 128 0.17 15.75 -3.61
N THR A 129 0.59 15.59 -4.86
CA THR A 129 -0.03 14.63 -5.79
C THR A 129 0.17 13.19 -5.31
N LEU A 130 1.37 12.86 -4.85
CA LEU A 130 1.70 11.54 -4.32
C LEU A 130 0.76 11.14 -3.18
N VAL A 131 0.43 12.07 -2.29
CA VAL A 131 -0.52 11.85 -1.18
C VAL A 131 -1.89 11.46 -1.69
N GLU A 132 -2.43 12.19 -2.66
CA GLU A 132 -3.77 11.91 -3.18
C GLU A 132 -3.82 10.57 -3.93
N LEU A 133 -2.76 10.23 -4.68
CA LEU A 133 -2.62 8.93 -5.34
C LEU A 133 -2.57 7.78 -4.33
N ILE A 134 -1.78 7.92 -3.27
CA ILE A 134 -1.69 6.93 -2.19
C ILE A 134 -3.04 6.80 -1.48
N LYS A 135 -3.71 7.91 -1.13
CA LYS A 135 -5.04 7.89 -0.49
C LYS A 135 -6.06 7.11 -1.32
N LYS A 136 -6.10 7.37 -2.62
CA LYS A 136 -7.00 6.68 -3.55
C LYS A 136 -6.73 5.17 -3.62
N ASN A 137 -5.48 4.75 -3.49
CA ASN A 137 -5.12 3.32 -3.52
C ASN A 137 -5.30 2.64 -2.15
N ALA A 138 -5.03 3.35 -1.06
CA ALA A 138 -5.11 2.86 0.31
C ALA A 138 -6.55 2.53 0.74
N SER A 139 -7.54 3.29 0.29
CA SER A 139 -8.97 3.04 0.58
C SER A 139 -9.38 1.60 0.25
N ASN A 140 -8.87 1.04 -0.84
CA ASN A 140 -9.09 -0.35 -1.24
C ASN A 140 -8.53 -1.37 -0.24
N HIS A 141 -7.36 -1.10 0.36
CA HIS A 141 -6.71 -2.01 1.30
C HIS A 141 -7.41 -2.00 2.66
N VAL A 142 -7.96 -0.85 3.02
CA VAL A 142 -8.73 -0.64 4.23
C VAL A 142 -10.04 -1.44 4.20
N GLU A 143 -10.81 -1.36 3.11
CA GLU A 143 -12.03 -2.17 2.92
C GLU A 143 -11.77 -3.68 3.03
N ARG A 144 -10.53 -4.11 2.75
CA ARG A 144 -10.10 -5.51 2.75
C ARG A 144 -9.45 -5.93 4.08
N ASN A 145 -9.38 -5.06 5.07
CA ASN A 145 -8.73 -5.29 6.37
C ASN A 145 -7.28 -5.78 6.23
N VAL A 146 -6.51 -5.15 5.35
CA VAL A 146 -5.06 -5.42 5.23
C VAL A 146 -4.33 -4.68 6.34
N THR A 147 -3.56 -5.42 7.15
CA THR A 147 -2.81 -4.86 8.29
C THR A 147 -1.48 -4.26 7.85
N GLU A 148 -0.90 -3.40 8.69
CA GLU A 148 0.48 -2.90 8.52
C GLU A 148 1.46 -4.02 8.22
N LYS A 149 1.45 -5.04 9.08
CA LYS A 149 2.35 -6.18 9.01
C LYS A 149 2.29 -6.85 7.64
N GLN A 150 1.08 -6.94 7.06
CA GLN A 150 0.86 -7.54 5.75
C GLN A 150 1.32 -6.63 4.61
N ILE A 151 1.18 -5.30 4.74
CA ILE A 151 1.77 -4.36 3.77
C ILE A 151 3.29 -4.50 3.79
N MET A 152 3.89 -4.62 4.98
CA MET A 152 5.34 -4.74 5.15
C MET A 152 5.92 -6.07 4.67
N TRP A 153 5.10 -7.08 4.35
CA TRP A 153 5.55 -8.28 3.65
C TRP A 153 6.09 -7.99 2.25
N LEU A 154 5.65 -6.88 1.62
CA LEU A 154 6.16 -6.49 0.31
C LEU A 154 7.59 -5.95 0.37
N LYS A 155 8.04 -5.42 1.51
CA LYS A 155 9.38 -4.83 1.64
C LYS A 155 10.50 -5.82 1.26
N PRO A 156 10.64 -7.00 1.92
CA PRO A 156 11.68 -7.97 1.55
C PRO A 156 11.45 -8.53 0.14
N VAL A 157 10.20 -8.72 -0.29
CA VAL A 157 9.87 -9.21 -1.64
C VAL A 157 10.41 -8.26 -2.71
N PHE A 158 10.21 -6.95 -2.55
CA PHE A 158 10.65 -5.95 -3.53
C PHE A 158 12.16 -5.87 -3.61
N ILE A 159 12.82 -5.83 -2.46
CA ILE A 159 14.29 -5.77 -2.37
C ILE A 159 14.89 -7.01 -3.04
N ASP A 160 14.42 -8.21 -2.69
CA ASP A 160 14.86 -9.46 -3.33
C ASP A 160 14.68 -9.45 -4.85
N ILE A 161 13.53 -8.98 -5.34
CA ILE A 161 13.24 -8.98 -6.79
C ILE A 161 14.18 -8.04 -7.53
N LEU A 162 14.46 -6.87 -6.96
CA LEU A 162 15.41 -5.92 -7.54
C LEU A 162 16.81 -6.51 -7.57
N GLU A 163 17.26 -7.14 -6.48
CA GLU A 163 18.54 -7.84 -6.43
C GLU A 163 18.66 -8.94 -7.48
N GLU A 164 17.62 -9.76 -7.63
CA GLU A 164 17.60 -10.84 -8.61
C GLU A 164 17.64 -10.33 -10.07
N ILE A 165 17.10 -9.15 -10.35
CA ILE A 165 17.04 -8.59 -11.71
C ILE A 165 18.30 -7.76 -12.02
N MET A 166 18.75 -6.95 -11.07
CA MET A 166 19.85 -6.01 -11.27
C MET A 166 21.23 -6.64 -11.02
N GLY A 167 21.32 -7.69 -10.19
CA GLY A 167 22.60 -8.31 -9.84
C GLY A 167 23.59 -7.28 -9.27
N ASP A 168 24.76 -7.17 -9.89
CA ASP A 168 25.84 -6.26 -9.49
C ASP A 168 25.46 -4.76 -9.63
N GLU A 169 24.42 -4.42 -10.40
CA GLU A 169 23.93 -3.04 -10.52
C GLU A 169 23.13 -2.59 -9.27
N MET A 170 22.71 -3.52 -8.39
CA MET A 170 21.98 -3.20 -7.16
C MET A 170 22.92 -2.67 -6.07
N THR A 171 23.18 -1.36 -6.08
CA THR A 171 24.05 -0.68 -5.10
C THR A 171 23.40 -0.48 -3.72
N ASP A 172 24.21 -0.09 -2.74
CA ASP A 172 23.73 0.27 -1.39
C ASP A 172 22.80 1.48 -1.37
N VAL A 173 22.95 2.40 -2.33
CA VAL A 173 22.05 3.56 -2.48
C VAL A 173 20.64 3.08 -2.85
N HIS A 174 20.52 2.15 -3.81
CA HIS A 174 19.24 1.55 -4.16
C HIS A 174 18.57 0.88 -2.96
N ARG A 175 19.34 0.06 -2.23
CA ARG A 175 18.85 -0.63 -1.02
C ARG A 175 18.37 0.36 0.02
N THR A 176 19.16 1.40 0.29
CA THR A 176 18.84 2.43 1.28
C THR A 176 17.59 3.20 0.90
N ALA A 177 17.47 3.63 -0.35
CA ALA A 177 16.34 4.39 -0.84
C ALA A 177 15.02 3.61 -0.75
N TRP A 178 15.01 2.34 -1.21
CA TRP A 178 13.83 1.48 -1.06
C TRP A 178 13.50 1.18 0.40
N ASN A 179 14.51 0.99 1.25
CA ASN A 179 14.30 0.82 2.69
C ASN A 179 13.66 2.07 3.32
N LYS A 180 14.12 3.27 2.97
CA LYS A 180 13.53 4.53 3.42
C LYS A 180 12.08 4.65 2.99
N LEU A 181 11.77 4.36 1.72
CA LEU A 181 10.41 4.40 1.20
C LEU A 181 9.48 3.44 1.96
N PHE A 182 9.88 2.18 2.15
CA PHE A 182 9.10 1.22 2.93
C PHE A 182 9.03 1.56 4.42
N ASN A 183 10.08 2.14 5.00
CA ASN A 183 10.07 2.57 6.41
C ASN A 183 9.15 3.77 6.62
N ALA A 184 9.07 4.70 5.67
CA ALA A 184 8.11 5.80 5.71
C ALA A 184 6.68 5.28 5.61
N ILE A 185 6.43 4.27 4.77
CA ILE A 185 5.17 3.53 4.73
C ILE A 185 4.90 2.87 6.10
N LYS A 186 5.89 2.21 6.71
CA LYS A 186 5.76 1.54 8.02
C LYS A 186 5.45 2.52 9.15
N SER A 187 6.30 3.52 9.37
CA SER A 187 6.18 4.50 10.46
C SER A 187 4.84 5.23 10.39
N PHE A 188 4.35 5.48 9.18
CA PHE A 188 3.04 6.06 8.97
C PHE A 188 1.91 5.18 9.54
N VAL A 189 2.01 3.86 9.41
CA VAL A 189 1.00 2.92 9.91
C VAL A 189 1.17 2.65 11.42
N GLU A 190 2.41 2.61 11.91
CA GLU A 190 2.76 2.32 13.31
C GLU A 190 2.37 3.44 14.30
N THR A 191 2.38 4.71 13.87
CA THR A 191 2.07 5.88 14.72
C THR A 191 0.60 5.95 15.18
N ARG A 192 -0.23 4.94 14.87
CA ARG A 192 -1.68 4.92 15.15
C ARG A 192 -2.19 3.66 15.82
N THR A 193 -1.30 2.76 16.24
CA THR A 193 -1.63 1.63 17.12
C THR A 193 -1.31 1.90 18.59
N ARG A 194 -0.89 3.13 18.93
CA ARG A 194 -0.75 3.65 20.31
C ARG A 194 -1.77 4.73 20.59
#